data_AF-A0A924WFL9-F1
#
_entry.id   AF-A0A924WFL9-F1
#
_cell.length_a   1.000
_cell.length_b   1.000
_cell.length_c   1.000
_cell.angle_alpha   90.00
_cell.angle_beta   90.00
_cell.angle_gamma   90.00
#
_symmetry.space_group_name_H-M   'P 1'
#
loop_
_entity.id
_entity.type
_entity.pdbx_description
1 polymer ?
#
loop_
_entity_poly.entity_id
_entity_poly.type
_entity_poly.pdbx_seq_one_letter_code
_entity_poly.pdbx_strand_id
1 'polypeptide(L)'
;SPISLQTWFIVVYILTTHKKGISSIQLATDLGVTQKTAWFMAHRIRFALKAKSFDTQLDGVVQADETFMGGKNKNRHANKKVPQSQGRSAKHLHRYFDEFSFRYNSREADAMERFAASL
;
A
#
# COMPACT_ATOMS: atom_id res chain seq x y z
N SER A 1 14.98 -30.63 4.63
CA SER A 1 13.70 -31.08 4.06
C SER A 1 13.21 -30.10 3.02
N PRO A 2 12.81 -30.57 1.83
CA PRO A 2 12.16 -29.71 0.84
C PRO A 2 10.83 -29.20 1.38
N ILE A 3 10.57 -27.90 1.21
CA ILE A 3 9.32 -27.25 1.63
C ILE A 3 8.23 -27.62 0.62
N SER A 4 7.06 -28.06 1.09
CA SER A 4 5.97 -28.44 0.19
C SER A 4 5.43 -27.21 -0.55
N LEU A 5 4.94 -27.42 -1.78
CA LEU A 5 4.35 -26.35 -2.58
C LEU A 5 3.10 -25.74 -1.91
N GLN A 6 2.34 -26.56 -1.17
CA GLN A 6 1.19 -26.11 -0.40
C GLN A 6 1.59 -25.08 0.66
N THR A 7 2.70 -25.29 1.36
CA THR A 7 3.22 -24.32 2.32
C THR A 7 3.55 -23.00 1.63
N TRP A 8 4.15 -23.02 0.43
CA TRP A 8 4.42 -21.79 -0.32
C TRP A 8 3.15 -20.99 -0.64
N PHE A 9 2.08 -21.64 -1.09
CA PHE A 9 0.81 -20.95 -1.37
C PHE A 9 0.19 -20.33 -0.12
N ILE A 10 0.25 -21.01 1.02
CA ILE A 10 -0.22 -20.46 2.30
C ILE A 10 0.58 -19.22 2.67
N VAL A 11 1.91 -19.25 2.53
CA VAL A 11 2.75 -18.07 2.82
C VAL A 11 2.43 -16.89 1.90
N VAL A 12 2.19 -17.14 0.61
CA VAL A 12 1.77 -16.10 -0.33
C VAL A 12 0.46 -15.46 0.11
N TYR A 13 -0.54 -16.28 0.46
CA TYR A 13 -1.84 -15.79 0.93
C TYR A 13 -1.72 -14.95 2.22
N ILE A 14 -0.96 -15.41 3.21
CA ILE A 14 -0.76 -14.69 4.46
C ILE A 14 -0.02 -13.36 4.20
N LEU A 15 1.00 -13.35 3.33
CA LEU A 15 1.74 -12.12 3.03
C LEU A 15 0.91 -11.06 2.29
N THR A 16 -0.03 -11.46 1.43
CA THR A 16 -0.85 -10.52 0.64
C THR A 16 -2.07 -10.01 1.41
N THR A 17 -2.62 -10.80 2.33
CA THR A 17 -3.80 -10.42 3.12
C THR A 17 -3.48 -9.49 4.29
N HIS A 18 -2.26 -9.54 4.82
CA HIS A 18 -1.85 -8.71 5.95
C HIS A 18 -1.56 -7.26 5.52
N LYS A 19 -2.50 -6.34 5.81
CA LYS A 19 -2.41 -4.90 5.50
C LYS A 19 -1.13 -4.19 5.98
N LYS A 20 -0.52 -4.67 7.07
CA LYS A 20 0.71 -4.10 7.68
C LYS A 20 1.96 -4.98 7.48
N GLY A 21 1.83 -6.10 6.77
CA GLY A 21 2.84 -7.16 6.75
C GLY A 21 2.81 -8.06 7.99
N ILE A 22 3.52 -9.18 7.90
CA ILE A 22 3.65 -10.18 8.98
C ILE A 22 5.12 -10.36 9.38
N SER A 23 5.37 -10.57 10.67
CA SER A 23 6.70 -10.86 11.19
C SER A 23 7.10 -12.30 10.83
N SER A 24 8.41 -12.55 10.67
CA SER A 24 8.92 -13.90 10.39
C SER A 24 8.69 -14.86 11.56
N ILE A 25 8.59 -14.36 12.79
CA ILE A 25 8.32 -15.15 14.00
C ILE A 25 6.85 -15.60 14.00
N GLN A 26 5.92 -14.68 13.73
CA GLN A 26 4.50 -15.01 13.65
C GLN A 26 4.23 -16.01 12.53
N LEU A 27 4.82 -15.77 11.36
CA LEU A 27 4.71 -16.67 10.22
C LEU A 27 5.26 -18.07 10.53
N ALA A 28 6.32 -18.16 11.34
CA ALA A 28 6.87 -19.44 11.79
C ALA A 28 5.91 -20.19 12.72
N THR A 29 5.28 -19.48 13.65
CA THR A 29 4.24 -20.03 14.54
C THR A 29 3.04 -20.53 13.77
N ASP A 30 2.53 -19.75 12.82
CA ASP A 30 1.32 -20.09 12.05
C ASP A 30 1.53 -21.32 11.15
N LEU A 31 2.74 -21.49 10.62
CA LEU A 31 3.11 -22.59 9.72
C LEU A 31 3.69 -23.82 10.45
N GLY A 32 4.03 -23.69 11.74
CA GLY A 32 4.75 -24.72 12.48
C GLY A 32 6.16 -25.01 11.95
N VAL A 33 6.83 -24.02 11.35
CA VAL A 33 8.19 -24.16 10.80
C VAL A 33 9.20 -23.36 11.62
N THR A 34 10.50 -23.58 11.37
CA THR A 34 11.52 -22.75 12.02
C THR A 34 11.47 -21.32 11.50
N GLN A 35 11.82 -20.34 12.36
CA GLN A 35 11.86 -18.92 11.99
C GLN A 35 12.79 -18.64 10.81
N LYS A 36 13.91 -19.36 10.70
CA LYS A 36 14.83 -19.27 9.56
C LYS A 36 14.15 -19.68 8.25
N THR A 37 13.35 -20.74 8.26
CA THR A 37 12.56 -21.20 7.11
C THR A 37 11.50 -20.17 6.72
N ALA A 38 10.74 -19.67 7.70
CA ALA A 38 9.71 -18.65 7.46
C ALA A 38 10.32 -17.36 6.89
N TRP A 39 11.46 -16.92 7.43
CA TRP A 39 12.20 -15.77 6.90
C TRP A 39 12.65 -15.99 5.46
N PHE A 40 13.23 -17.16 5.16
CA PHE A 40 13.67 -17.52 3.81
C PHE A 40 12.51 -17.47 2.80
N MET A 41 11.36 -18.06 3.14
CA MET A 41 10.18 -18.05 2.28
C MET A 41 9.65 -16.64 2.05
N ALA A 42 9.45 -15.88 3.14
CA ALA A 42 8.93 -14.52 3.06
C ALA A 42 9.84 -13.60 2.25
N HIS A 43 11.17 -13.76 2.38
CA HIS A 43 12.12 -12.96 1.63
C HIS A 43 12.04 -13.23 0.12
N ARG A 44 11.95 -14.49 -0.30
CA ARG A 44 11.84 -14.84 -1.72
C ARG A 44 10.54 -14.36 -2.34
N ILE A 45 9.41 -14.48 -1.64
CA ILE A 45 8.12 -13.98 -2.12
C ILE A 45 8.17 -12.45 -2.26
N ARG A 46 8.70 -11.73 -1.26
CA ARG A 46 8.86 -10.27 -1.35
C ARG A 46 9.77 -9.86 -2.49
N PHE A 47 10.86 -10.59 -2.73
CA PHE A 47 11.74 -10.35 -3.87
C PHE A 47 11.02 -10.59 -5.20
N ALA A 48 10.22 -11.64 -5.31
CA ALA A 48 9.41 -11.94 -6.50
C ALA A 48 8.33 -10.87 -6.75
N LEU A 49 7.70 -10.34 -5.69
CA LEU A 49 6.72 -9.24 -5.80
C LEU A 49 7.36 -7.91 -6.24
N LYS A 50 8.67 -7.73 -6.03
CA LYS A 50 9.43 -6.58 -6.55
C LYS A 50 9.82 -6.73 -8.03
N ALA A 51 9.52 -7.86 -8.67
CA ALA A 51 9.91 -8.06 -10.06
C ALA A 51 9.24 -7.02 -10.98
N LYS A 52 10.03 -6.46 -11.92
CA LYS A 52 9.65 -5.38 -12.85
C LYS A 52 8.43 -5.67 -13.72
N SER A 53 7.95 -6.92 -13.79
CA SER A 53 6.70 -7.24 -14.50
C SER A 53 5.46 -6.55 -13.90
N PHE A 54 5.54 -6.04 -12.67
CA PHE A 54 4.48 -5.23 -12.04
C PHE A 54 4.81 -3.71 -12.03
N ASP A 55 5.88 -3.31 -12.72
CA ASP A 55 6.36 -1.92 -12.81
C ASP A 55 5.85 -1.22 -14.08
N THR A 56 4.94 -1.86 -14.82
CA THR A 56 4.21 -1.21 -15.90
C THR A 56 3.28 -0.15 -15.30
N GLN A 57 3.53 1.09 -15.70
CA GLN A 57 2.65 2.22 -15.43
C GLN A 57 1.25 1.87 -15.96
N LEU A 58 0.21 2.19 -15.19
CA LEU A 58 -1.17 1.96 -15.62
C LEU A 58 -1.43 2.76 -16.91
N ASP A 59 -1.87 2.09 -17.96
CA ASP A 59 -2.14 2.69 -19.28
C ASP A 59 -3.63 2.59 -19.62
N GLY A 60 -4.12 3.53 -20.43
CA GLY A 60 -5.54 3.67 -20.79
C GLY A 60 -6.38 4.38 -19.74
N VAL A 61 -7.69 4.12 -19.74
CA VAL A 61 -8.64 4.74 -18.82
C VAL A 61 -8.56 4.05 -17.46
N VAL A 62 -7.91 4.72 -16.50
CA VAL A 62 -7.78 4.24 -15.12
C VAL A 62 -8.91 4.80 -14.27
N GLN A 63 -9.70 3.91 -13.66
CA GLN A 63 -10.72 4.29 -12.68
C GLN A 63 -10.15 4.05 -11.28
N ALA A 64 -10.02 5.12 -10.49
CA ALA A 64 -9.63 5.06 -9.09
C ALA A 64 -10.84 5.45 -8.23
N ASP A 65 -11.29 4.56 -7.36
CA ASP A 65 -12.38 4.83 -6.43
C ASP A 65 -11.83 5.53 -5.17
N GLU A 66 -12.04 6.84 -5.07
CA GLU A 66 -11.68 7.59 -3.87
C GLU A 66 -12.86 7.68 -2.88
N THR A 67 -12.60 7.35 -1.61
CA THR A 67 -13.57 7.54 -0.53
C THR A 67 -13.24 8.79 0.27
N PHE A 68 -14.12 9.79 0.22
CA PHE A 68 -14.00 11.02 1.00
C PHE A 68 -14.27 10.80 2.49
N MET A 69 -13.22 10.77 3.30
CA MET A 69 -13.31 10.77 4.76
C MET A 69 -13.33 12.21 5.30
N GLY A 70 -14.42 12.64 5.94
CA GLY A 70 -14.52 13.98 6.52
C GLY A 70 -15.87 14.27 7.19
N GLY A 71 -15.87 15.22 8.14
CA GLY A 71 -17.06 15.65 8.88
C GLY A 71 -18.07 16.40 8.01
N LYS A 72 -19.36 16.29 8.37
CA LYS A 72 -20.46 16.95 7.65
C LYS A 72 -20.25 18.48 7.63
N ASN A 73 -20.64 19.16 6.54
CA ASN A 73 -20.47 20.61 6.37
C ASN A 73 -21.14 21.41 7.50
N LYS A 74 -22.24 20.87 8.03
CA LYS A 74 -22.95 21.45 9.17
C LYS A 74 -22.05 21.60 10.42
N ASN A 75 -21.06 20.73 10.58
CA ASN A 75 -20.11 20.72 11.71
C ASN A 75 -18.87 21.60 11.44
N ARG A 76 -18.76 22.27 10.29
CA ARG A 76 -17.66 23.20 10.01
C ARG A 76 -17.95 24.57 10.62
N HIS A 77 -16.90 25.27 11.04
CA HIS A 77 -16.97 26.69 11.40
C HIS A 77 -17.55 27.53 10.25
N ALA A 78 -18.28 28.59 10.56
CA ALA A 78 -19.07 29.38 9.60
C ALA A 78 -18.24 29.87 8.40
N ASN A 79 -17.02 30.35 8.65
CA ASN A 79 -16.08 30.82 7.63
C ASN A 79 -15.44 29.70 6.77
N LYS A 80 -15.66 28.43 7.09
CA LYS A 80 -15.13 27.25 6.37
C LYS A 80 -16.22 26.41 5.69
N LYS A 81 -17.49 26.81 5.80
CA LYS A 81 -18.61 26.15 5.12
C LYS A 81 -18.56 26.43 3.63
N VAL A 82 -18.74 25.38 2.82
CA VAL A 82 -18.73 25.50 1.36
C VAL A 82 -20.16 25.29 0.84
N PRO A 83 -20.74 26.21 0.05
CA PRO A 83 -22.07 26.03 -0.53
C PRO A 83 -22.15 24.72 -1.34
N GLN A 84 -23.28 24.00 -1.24
CA GLN A 84 -23.52 22.73 -1.95
C GLN A 84 -22.49 21.62 -1.70
N SER A 85 -21.69 21.72 -0.63
CA SER A 85 -20.77 20.66 -0.20
C SER A 85 -21.36 19.87 0.97
N GLN A 86 -21.16 18.56 0.98
CA GLN A 86 -21.44 17.72 2.15
C GLN A 86 -20.43 17.90 3.30
N GLY A 87 -19.43 18.79 3.15
CA GLY A 87 -18.40 19.09 4.17
C GLY A 87 -17.05 18.47 3.87
N ARG A 88 -17.02 17.69 2.80
CA ARG A 88 -15.84 17.07 2.19
C ARG A 88 -15.26 18.08 1.22
N SER A 89 -14.02 18.50 1.46
CA SER A 89 -13.37 19.54 0.67
C SER A 89 -12.82 18.94 -0.62
N ALA A 90 -13.43 19.29 -1.76
CA ALA A 90 -12.85 18.97 -3.08
C ALA A 90 -11.44 19.54 -3.27
N LYS A 91 -11.07 20.60 -2.53
CA LYS A 91 -9.73 21.21 -2.58
C LYS A 91 -8.58 20.29 -2.16
N HIS A 92 -8.85 19.19 -1.47
CA HIS A 92 -7.80 18.22 -1.11
C HIS A 92 -7.72 17.03 -2.06
N LEU A 93 -8.66 16.88 -3.00
CA LEU A 93 -8.70 15.73 -3.90
C LEU A 93 -7.49 15.72 -4.83
N HIS A 94 -7.18 16.86 -5.45
CA HIS A 94 -5.96 17.02 -6.24
C HIS A 94 -4.71 16.68 -5.43
N ARG A 95 -4.62 17.16 -4.18
CA ARG A 95 -3.50 16.85 -3.28
C ARG A 95 -3.40 15.35 -2.97
N TYR A 96 -4.51 14.63 -2.83
CA TYR A 96 -4.50 13.18 -2.63
C TYR A 96 -4.11 12.44 -3.91
N PHE A 97 -4.59 12.87 -5.08
CA PHE A 97 -4.19 12.31 -6.37
C PHE A 97 -2.70 12.52 -6.66
N ASP A 98 -2.19 13.71 -6.37
CA ASP A 98 -0.77 14.07 -6.52
C ASP A 98 0.08 13.31 -5.51
N GLU A 99 -0.34 13.23 -4.24
CA GLU A 99 0.37 12.48 -3.19
C GLU A 99 0.34 10.97 -3.47
N PHE A 100 -0.77 10.43 -3.99
CA PHE A 100 -0.89 9.04 -4.38
C PHE A 100 -0.01 8.73 -5.59
N SER A 101 -0.08 9.54 -6.64
CA SER A 101 0.77 9.41 -7.83
C SER A 101 2.25 9.55 -7.46
N PHE A 102 2.60 10.52 -6.62
CA PHE A 102 3.97 10.69 -6.12
C PHE A 102 4.43 9.49 -5.30
N ARG A 103 3.64 9.02 -4.33
CA ARG A 103 3.99 7.82 -3.54
C ARG A 103 4.12 6.56 -4.38
N TYR A 104 3.25 6.41 -5.38
CA TYR A 104 3.25 5.28 -6.30
C TYR A 104 4.45 5.34 -7.24
N ASN A 105 4.72 6.49 -7.84
CA ASN A 105 5.80 6.70 -8.80
C ASN A 105 7.18 6.80 -8.13
N SER A 106 7.26 7.25 -6.87
CA SER A 106 8.49 7.40 -6.07
C SER A 106 8.65 6.29 -5.03
N ARG A 107 8.01 5.13 -5.24
CA ARG A 107 8.09 3.98 -4.31
C ARG A 107 9.50 3.37 -4.24
N GLU A 108 10.23 3.43 -5.36
CA GLU A 108 11.59 2.90 -5.50
C GLU A 108 12.69 3.97 -5.25
N ALA A 109 12.30 5.25 -5.11
CA ALA A 109 13.24 6.36 -4.95
C ALA A 109 13.89 6.36 -3.57
N ASP A 110 15.21 6.55 -3.53
CA ASP A 110 15.97 6.62 -2.27
C ASP A 110 15.57 7.87 -1.47
N ALA A 111 15.81 7.88 -0.16
CA ALA A 111 15.34 8.95 0.73
C ALA A 111 15.76 10.36 0.26
N MET A 112 16.91 10.46 -0.43
CA MET A 112 17.38 11.71 -1.00
C MET A 112 16.71 12.13 -2.31
N GLU A 113 16.37 11.19 -3.21
CA GLU A 113 15.62 11.51 -4.43
C GLU A 113 14.19 11.98 -4.10
N ARG A 114 13.60 11.39 -3.06
CA ARG A 114 12.30 11.80 -2.53
C ARG A 114 12.31 13.22 -1.98
N PHE A 115 13.39 13.62 -1.32
CA PHE A 115 13.56 14.97 -0.79
C PHE A 115 13.72 15.99 -1.93
N ALA A 116 14.54 15.66 -2.93
CA ALA A 116 14.78 16.52 -4.10
C ALA A 116 13.52 16.73 -4.96
N ALA A 117 12.67 15.70 -5.09
CA ALA A 117 11.42 15.78 -5.84
C ALA A 117 10.25 16.46 -5.07
N SER A 118 10.46 16.82 -3.80
CA SER A 118 9.46 17.47 -2.93
C SER A 118 9.68 18.98 -2.71
N LEU A 119 10.78 19.51 -3.23
CA LEU A 119 11.12 20.95 -3.29
C LEU A 119 10.56 21.55 -4.58
#